data_AF-A0A2N2PRC1-F1
#
_entry.id   AF-A0A2N2PRC1-F1
#
_cell.length_a   1.000
_cell.length_b   1.000
_cell.length_c   1.000
_cell.angle_alpha   90.00
_cell.angle_beta   90.00
_cell.angle_gamma   90.00
#
_symmetry.space_group_name_H-M   'P 1'
#
loop_
_entity.id
_entity.type
_entity.pdbx_description
1 polymer ?
#
loop_
_entity_poly.entity_id
_entity_poly.type
_entity_poly.pdbx_seq_one_letter_code
_entity_poly.pdbx_strand_id
1 'polypeptide(L)' 'LALADRPADVLRVMVWLFFPGPHWLAERYRPQGRWRPWVACLWHPWVVLSQGVLGLRALLKP' A
#
# COMPACT_ATOMS: atom_id res chain seq x y z
N LEU A 1 -26.02 -8.22 12.69
CA LEU A 1 -25.60 -8.08 11.28
C LEU A 1 -24.59 -6.93 11.07
N ALA A 2 -23.73 -6.57 12.04
CA ALA A 2 -22.89 -5.35 11.98
C ALA A 2 -21.40 -5.55 12.35
N LEU A 3 -21.00 -6.78 12.68
CA LEU A 3 -19.61 -7.13 13.03
C LEU A 3 -18.90 -7.90 11.89
N ALA A 4 -19.66 -8.50 10.97
CA ALA A 4 -19.12 -9.25 9.84
C ALA A 4 -18.68 -8.35 8.66
N ASP A 5 -19.16 -7.10 8.58
CA ASP A 5 -18.74 -6.13 7.56
C ASP A 5 -17.36 -5.53 7.85
N ARG A 6 -16.99 -5.41 9.13
CA ARG A 6 -15.70 -4.82 9.53
C ARG A 6 -14.46 -5.55 9.02
N PRO A 7 -14.37 -6.90 9.04
CA PRO A 7 -13.22 -7.58 8.45
C PRO A 7 -13.16 -7.40 6.93
N ALA A 8 -14.31 -7.31 6.25
CA ALA A 8 -14.34 -7.05 4.82
C ALA A 8 -13.87 -5.62 4.49
N ASP A 9 -14.27 -4.63 5.29
CA ASP A 9 -13.79 -3.25 5.17
C ASP A 9 -12.30 -3.13 5.46
N VAL A 10 -11.82 -3.77 6.52
CA VAL A 10 -10.38 -3.79 6.85
C VAL A 10 -9.60 -4.47 5.72
N LEU A 11 -10.06 -5.63 5.23
CA LEU A 11 -9.43 -6.31 4.12
C LEU A 11 -9.43 -5.45 2.86
N ARG A 12 -10.53 -4.77 2.56
CA ARG A 12 -10.64 -3.87 1.40
C ARG A 12 -9.66 -2.71 1.51
N VAL A 13 -9.52 -2.11 2.69
CA VAL A 13 -8.55 -1.04 2.95
C VAL A 13 -7.12 -1.57 2.84
N MET A 14 -6.82 -2.76 3.38
CA MET A 14 -5.50 -3.37 3.25
C MET A 14 -5.18 -3.68 1.79
N VAL A 15 -6.10 -4.29 1.05
CA VAL A 15 -5.94 -4.59 -0.38
C VAL A 15 -5.70 -3.31 -1.16
N TRP A 16 -6.47 -2.25 -0.90
CA TRP A 16 -6.25 -0.95 -1.54
C TRP A 16 -4.91 -0.33 -1.16
N LEU A 17 -4.47 -0.47 0.10
CA LEU A 17 -3.18 0.06 0.56
C LEU A 17 -2.00 -0.66 -0.10
N PHE A 18 -2.05 -1.98 -0.26
CA PHE A 18 -1.00 -2.75 -0.91
C PHE A 18 -1.08 -2.67 -2.43
N PHE A 19 -2.28 -2.56 -2.99
CA PHE A 19 -2.55 -2.58 -4.42
C PHE A 19 -3.53 -1.46 -4.83
N PRO A 20 -3.14 -0.18 -4.74
CA PRO A 20 -4.01 0.96 -5.07
C PRO A 20 -4.25 1.12 -6.58
N GLY A 21 -3.53 0.33 -7.39
CA GLY A 21 -3.62 0.32 -8.85
C GLY A 21 -2.59 1.21 -9.54
N PRO A 22 -2.37 0.99 -10.85
CA PRO A 22 -1.32 1.67 -11.60
C PRO A 22 -1.56 3.18 -11.75
N HIS A 23 -2.83 3.63 -11.76
CA HIS A 23 -3.15 5.05 -11.91
C HIS A 23 -2.73 5.85 -10.66
N TRP A 24 -3.09 5.38 -9.48
CA TRP A 24 -2.68 5.99 -8.21
C TRP A 24 -1.15 5.99 -8.05
N LEU A 25 -0.49 4.89 -8.44
CA LEU A 25 0.97 4.78 -8.40
C LEU A 25 1.65 5.70 -9.42
N ALA A 26 1.01 5.93 -10.57
CA ALA A 26 1.51 6.86 -11.57
C ALA A 26 1.52 8.30 -11.02
N GLU A 27 0.50 8.69 -10.25
CA GLU A 27 0.46 10.01 -9.60
C GLU A 27 1.48 10.11 -8.45
N ARG A 28 1.56 9.07 -7.61
CA ARG A 28 2.40 9.03 -6.41
C ARG A 28 3.90 9.04 -6.73
N TYR A 29 4.33 8.20 -7.67
CA TYR A 29 5.75 7.97 -7.96
C TYR A 29 6.21 8.64 -9.27
N ARG A 30 5.28 9.20 -10.06
CA ARG A 30 5.54 9.76 -11.40
C ARG A 30 6.52 8.91 -12.24
N PRO A 31 6.30 7.59 -12.35
CA PRO A 31 7.19 6.72 -13.09
C PRO A 31 7.17 7.07 -14.58
N GLN A 32 8.32 7.43 -15.15
CA GLN A 32 8.44 7.77 -16.56
C GLN A 32 8.44 6.49 -17.43
N GLY A 33 7.35 6.20 -18.15
CA GLY A 33 7.27 5.11 -19.12
C GLY A 33 6.04 4.21 -18.93
N ARG A 34 5.47 3.70 -20.05
CA ARG A 34 4.15 3.02 -20.10
C ARG A 34 4.03 1.77 -19.21
N TRP A 35 5.13 1.06 -18.95
CA TRP A 35 5.16 -0.18 -18.16
C TRP A 35 5.55 0.02 -16.69
N ARG A 36 6.15 1.15 -16.34
CA ARG A 36 6.66 1.39 -14.98
C ARG A 36 5.58 1.53 -13.90
N PRO A 37 4.33 1.97 -14.16
CA PRO A 37 3.25 1.90 -13.16
C PRO A 37 2.93 0.46 -12.75
N TRP A 38 3.00 -0.48 -13.70
CA TRP A 38 2.79 -1.90 -13.43
C TRP A 38 3.92 -2.50 -12.61
N VAL A 39 5.17 -2.11 -12.93
CA VAL A 39 6.33 -2.47 -12.10
C VAL A 39 6.18 -1.86 -10.70
N ALA A 40 5.63 -0.64 -10.59
CA ALA A 40 5.31 -0.02 -9.30
C ALA A 40 4.32 -0.82 -8.47
N CYS A 41 3.34 -1.46 -9.08
CA CYS A 41 2.45 -2.37 -8.36
C CYS A 41 3.19 -3.55 -7.71
N LEU A 42 4.31 -4.01 -8.28
CA LEU A 42 5.07 -5.15 -7.75
C LEU A 42 5.94 -4.77 -6.55
N TRP A 43 6.59 -3.61 -6.56
CA TRP A 43 7.48 -3.19 -5.46
C TRP A 43 6.77 -2.33 -4.40
N HIS A 44 5.62 -1.74 -4.69
CA HIS A 44 4.86 -0.92 -3.74
C HIS A 44 4.50 -1.65 -2.44
N PRO A 45 4.06 -2.93 -2.43
CA PRO A 45 3.80 -3.66 -1.20
C PRO A 45 5.02 -3.72 -0.27
N TRP A 46 6.22 -3.86 -0.85
CA TRP A 46 7.47 -3.87 -0.10
C TRP A 46 7.78 -2.50 0.52
N VAL A 47 7.41 -1.41 -0.16
CA VAL A 47 7.51 -0.05 0.40
C VAL A 47 6.58 0.10 1.58
N VAL A 48 5.33 -0.33 1.45
CA VAL A 48 4.34 -0.24 2.53
C VAL A 48 4.83 -1.01 3.76
N LEU A 49 5.35 -2.23 3.57
CA LEU A 49 5.93 -3.03 4.65
C LEU A 49 7.15 -2.34 5.30
N SER A 50 8.09 -1.82 4.49
CA SER A 50 9.28 -1.15 5.03
C SER A 50 8.93 0.15 5.77
N GLN A 51 7.97 0.92 5.28
CA GLN A 51 7.43 2.10 5.98
C GLN A 51 6.74 1.72 7.29
N GLY A 52 5.96 0.62 7.30
CA GLY A 52 5.37 0.08 8.52
C GLY A 52 6.42 -0.33 9.55
N VAL A 53 7.48 -1.03 9.12
CA VAL A 53 8.59 -1.43 10.00
C VAL A 53 9.38 -0.21 10.50
N LEU A 54 9.63 0.78 9.65
CA LEU A 54 10.32 2.02 10.04
C LEU A 54 9.48 2.83 11.04
N GLY A 55 8.18 2.97 10.81
CA GLY A 55 7.25 3.61 11.73
C GLY A 55 7.16 2.87 13.07
N LEU A 56 7.07 1.53 13.02
CA LEU A 56 7.09 0.71 14.23
C LEU A 56 8.42 0.84 14.99
N ARG A 57 9.55 0.87 14.28
CA ARG A 57 10.86 1.12 14.89
C ARG A 57 10.98 2.53 15.47
N ALA A 58 10.36 3.54 14.87
CA ALA A 58 10.34 4.90 15.40
C ALA A 58 9.48 5.00 16.67
N LEU A 59 8.41 4.22 16.77
CA LEU A 59 7.58 4.11 17.97
C LEU A 59 8.22 3.25 19.07
N LEU A 60 9.02 2.25 18.70
CA LEU A 60 9.72 1.36 19.61
C LEU A 60 11.08 1.89 20.07
N LYS A 61 11.65 2.89 19.38
CA LYS A 61 12.84 3.59 19.88
C LYS A 61 12.38 4.67 20.88
N PRO A 62 12.71 4.52 22.18
CA PRO A 62 12.44 5.55 23.18
C PRO A 62 13.24 6.84 22.92
#